data_AF-A0A7X6L2W1-F1
#
_entry.id   AF-A0A7X6L2W1-F1
#
_cell.length_a   1.000
_cell.length_b   1.000
_cell.length_c   1.000
_cell.angle_alpha   90.00
_cell.angle_beta   90.00
_cell.angle_gamma   90.00
#
_symmetry.space_group_name_H-M   'P 1'
#
loop_
_entity.id
_entity.type
_entity.pdbx_description
1 polymer ?
#
loop_
_entity_poly.entity_id
_entity_poly.type
_entity_poly.pdbx_seq_one_letter_code
_entity_poly.pdbx_strand_id
1 'polypeptide(L)'
;MPGAAGVEAAPDWRNLVYEVFNPDYSVGVACDRSGMIVGLHLGDEVLDHPDSWLAEEVLRVARLARQKSRVGRRAELLYQGGLPHFADSLELPTEADYNLMEKAEFARDH
;
A
#
# COMPACT_ATOMS: atom_id res chain seq x y z
N MET A 1 28.80 -12.48 28.93
CA MET A 1 27.37 -12.11 29.04
C MET A 1 26.73 -12.37 27.69
N PRO A 2 25.79 -13.32 27.54
CA PRO A 2 25.08 -13.50 26.27
C PRO A 2 23.98 -12.44 26.19
N GLY A 3 24.12 -11.50 25.24
CA GLY A 3 23.14 -10.45 24.99
C GLY A 3 21.94 -11.00 24.24
N ALA A 4 20.75 -10.67 24.74
CA ALA A 4 19.44 -11.09 24.26
C ALA A 4 19.32 -11.02 22.73
N ALA A 5 18.82 -12.11 22.14
CA ALA A 5 18.23 -12.10 20.81
C ALA A 5 17.22 -10.95 20.74
N GLY A 6 17.39 -10.07 19.76
CA GLY A 6 16.43 -9.00 19.48
C GLY A 6 15.07 -9.64 19.26
N VAL A 7 14.17 -9.48 20.23
CA VAL A 7 12.74 -9.65 19.97
C VAL A 7 12.39 -8.55 18.98
N GLU A 8 12.31 -8.91 17.69
CA GLU A 8 11.72 -8.06 16.67
C GLU A 8 10.34 -7.66 17.19
N ALA A 9 10.24 -6.41 17.64
CA ALA A 9 8.97 -5.89 18.14
C ALA A 9 7.96 -6.07 17.02
N ALA A 10 6.84 -6.74 17.32
CA ALA A 10 5.76 -6.90 16.36
C ALA A 10 5.45 -5.52 15.74
N PRO A 11 5.35 -5.40 14.41
CA PRO A 11 5.01 -4.14 13.78
C PRO A 11 3.76 -3.55 14.42
N ASP A 12 3.69 -2.22 14.57
CA ASP A 12 2.51 -1.57 15.13
C ASP A 12 1.39 -1.56 14.08
N TRP A 13 0.78 -2.73 13.85
CA TRP A 13 -0.21 -2.98 12.80
C TRP A 13 -1.42 -2.06 12.91
N ARG A 14 -1.70 -1.54 14.11
CA ARG A 14 -2.79 -0.59 14.36
C ARG A 14 -2.50 0.80 13.80
N ASN A 15 -1.24 1.21 13.80
CA ASN A 15 -0.79 2.51 13.33
C ASN A 15 -0.10 2.42 11.96
N LEU A 16 -0.15 1.26 11.30
CA LEU A 16 0.47 1.09 9.99
C LEU A 16 -0.32 1.87 8.93
N VAL A 17 0.40 2.76 8.26
CA VAL A 17 -0.09 3.53 7.11
C VAL A 17 0.68 3.05 5.87
N TYR A 18 -0.07 2.75 4.82
CA TYR A 18 0.43 2.29 3.53
C TYR A 18 0.37 3.45 2.55
N GLU A 19 1.53 4.02 2.29
CA GLU A 19 1.69 5.13 1.35
C GLU A 19 2.14 4.60 -0.01
N VAL A 20 1.54 5.16 -1.07
CA VAL A 20 1.90 4.93 -2.46
C VAL A 20 1.94 6.27 -3.17
N PHE A 21 3.02 6.48 -3.94
CA PHE A 21 3.24 7.66 -4.76
C PHE A 21 3.29 7.24 -6.23
N ASN A 22 2.92 8.14 -7.13
CA ASN A 22 3.19 7.98 -8.54
C ASN A 22 4.71 8.10 -8.82
N PRO A 23 5.20 7.66 -9.99
CA PRO A 23 6.63 7.66 -10.30
C PRO A 23 7.29 9.04 -10.19
N ASP A 24 6.52 10.10 -10.49
CA ASP A 24 6.97 11.49 -10.45
C ASP A 24 6.86 12.13 -9.06
N TYR A 25 6.36 11.39 -8.06
CA TYR A 25 6.11 11.88 -6.69
C TYR A 25 5.16 13.08 -6.57
N SER A 26 4.46 13.45 -7.64
CA SER A 26 3.49 14.55 -7.66
C SER A 26 2.16 14.20 -6.99
N VAL A 27 1.78 12.93 -6.93
CA VAL A 27 0.54 12.47 -6.26
C VAL A 27 0.85 11.27 -5.37
N GLY A 28 0.42 11.35 -4.12
CA GLY A 28 0.55 10.25 -3.15
C GLY A 28 -0.72 10.03 -2.35
N VAL A 29 -1.05 8.77 -2.07
CA VAL A 29 -2.19 8.41 -1.21
C VAL A 29 -1.72 7.50 -0.09
N ALA A 30 -2.21 7.79 1.12
CA ALA A 30 -1.94 7.06 2.34
C ALA A 30 -3.21 6.37 2.83
N CYS A 31 -3.15 5.05 2.99
CA CYS A 31 -4.25 4.24 3.52
C CYS A 31 -3.90 3.61 4.86
N ASP A 32 -4.85 3.53 5.79
CA ASP A 32 -4.68 2.75 7.01
C ASP A 32 -4.80 1.23 6.75
N ARG A 33 -4.68 0.41 7.80
CA ARG A 33 -4.84 -1.05 7.72
C ARG A 33 -6.21 -1.54 7.24
N SER A 34 -7.25 -0.70 7.37
CA SER A 34 -8.60 -1.04 6.92
C SER A 34 -8.80 -0.72 5.43
N GLY A 35 -7.86 0.01 4.84
CA GLY A 35 -7.93 0.51 3.46
C GLY A 35 -8.66 1.86 3.37
N MET A 36 -8.89 2.55 4.49
CA MET A 36 -9.42 3.90 4.52
C MET A 36 -8.30 4.88 4.19
N ILE A 37 -8.60 5.85 3.33
CA ILE A 37 -7.65 6.93 3.00
C ILE A 37 -7.54 7.84 4.23
N VAL A 38 -6.31 7.98 4.74
CA VAL A 38 -5.98 8.84 5.89
C VAL A 38 -5.11 10.03 5.51
N GLY A 39 -4.57 10.04 4.28
CA GLY A 39 -3.77 11.14 3.76
C GLY A 39 -3.76 11.20 2.24
N LEU A 40 -3.65 12.41 1.72
CA LEU A 40 -3.46 12.72 0.31
C LEU A 40 -2.32 13.73 0.20
N HIS A 41 -1.34 13.41 -0.64
CA HIS A 41 -0.23 14.28 -1.00
C HIS A 41 -0.41 14.73 -2.45
N LEU A 42 -0.34 16.03 -2.67
CA LEU A 42 -0.35 16.67 -3.98
C LEU A 42 0.85 17.62 -4.01
N GLY A 43 1.81 17.34 -4.89
CA GLY A 43 2.91 18.24 -5.21
C GLY A 43 2.43 19.44 -6.03
N ASP A 44 3.23 20.50 -6.08
CA ASP A 44 2.85 21.72 -6.79
C ASP A 44 2.73 21.48 -8.32
N GLU A 45 3.42 20.47 -8.84
CA GLU A 45 3.44 20.08 -10.24
C GLU A 45 2.04 19.69 -10.76
N VAL A 46 1.14 19.22 -9.90
CA VAL A 46 -0.21 18.82 -10.31
C VAL A 46 -1.03 19.98 -10.88
N LEU A 47 -0.67 21.22 -10.54
CA LEU A 47 -1.35 22.43 -11.01
C LEU A 47 -1.13 22.67 -12.51
N ASP A 48 -0.07 22.11 -13.08
CA ASP A 48 0.25 22.21 -14.50
C ASP A 48 -0.51 21.17 -15.36
N HIS A 49 -1.25 20.25 -14.70
CA HIS A 49 -2.01 19.20 -15.35
C HIS A 49 -3.52 19.47 -15.31
N PRO A 50 -4.30 18.92 -16.27
CA PRO A 50 -5.75 19.07 -16.26
C PRO A 50 -6.39 18.26 -15.11
N ASP A 51 -7.52 18.74 -14.58
CA ASP A 51 -8.30 18.07 -13.53
C ASP A 51 -8.62 16.60 -13.84
N SER A 52 -8.82 16.27 -15.12
CA SER A 52 -9.07 14.89 -15.56
C SER A 52 -7.87 13.98 -15.30
N TRP A 53 -6.65 14.46 -15.58
CA TRP A 53 -5.42 13.71 -15.30
C TRP A 53 -5.24 13.55 -13.79
N LEU A 54 -5.46 14.62 -13.02
CA LEU A 54 -5.32 14.56 -11.57
C LEU A 54 -6.30 13.56 -10.95
N ALA A 55 -7.55 13.55 -11.41
CA ALA A 55 -8.55 12.59 -10.95
C ALA A 55 -8.15 11.15 -11.28
N GLU A 56 -7.64 10.89 -12.48
CA GLU A 56 -7.14 9.58 -12.90
C GLU A 56 -5.95 9.13 -12.04
N GLU A 57 -4.98 10.02 -11.80
CA GLU A 57 -3.80 9.73 -10.99
C GLU A 57 -4.15 9.45 -9.53
N VAL A 58 -4.96 10.30 -8.90
CA VAL A 58 -5.43 10.07 -7.52
C VAL A 58 -6.16 8.73 -7.41
N LEU A 59 -7.02 8.38 -8.37
CA LEU A 59 -7.71 7.09 -8.38
C LEU A 59 -6.73 5.93 -8.57
N ARG A 60 -5.70 6.08 -9.41
CA ARG A 60 -4.66 5.08 -9.65
C ARG A 60 -3.87 4.80 -8.38
N VAL A 61 -3.28 5.83 -7.75
CA VAL A 61 -2.49 5.66 -6.53
C VAL A 61 -3.35 5.23 -5.34
N ALA A 62 -4.62 5.66 -5.25
CA ALA A 62 -5.53 5.21 -4.20
C ALA A 62 -5.85 3.71 -4.32
N ARG A 63 -6.02 3.20 -5.55
CA ARG A 63 -6.20 1.75 -5.78
C ARG A 63 -4.98 0.96 -5.33
N LEU A 64 -3.77 1.43 -5.67
CA LEU A 64 -2.52 0.80 -5.25
C LEU A 64 -2.37 0.84 -3.71
N ALA A 65 -2.56 1.99 -3.08
CA ALA A 65 -2.49 2.12 -1.62
C ALA A 65 -3.45 1.17 -0.90
N ARG A 66 -4.68 1.02 -1.43
CA ARG A 66 -5.65 0.05 -0.92
C ARG A 66 -5.18 -1.40 -1.10
N GLN A 67 -4.58 -1.76 -2.24
CA GLN A 67 -4.05 -3.12 -2.42
C GLN A 67 -2.87 -3.40 -1.49
N LYS A 68 -1.96 -2.43 -1.32
CA LYS A 68 -0.84 -2.51 -0.38
C LYS A 68 -1.32 -2.74 1.06
N SER A 69 -2.39 -2.06 1.47
CA SER A 69 -3.06 -2.30 2.77
C SER A 69 -3.58 -3.74 2.91
N ARG A 70 -4.14 -4.32 1.84
CA ARG A 70 -4.58 -5.73 1.85
C ARG A 70 -3.43 -6.74 1.93
N VAL A 71 -2.30 -6.47 1.26
CA VAL A 71 -1.06 -7.25 1.43
C VAL A 71 -0.60 -7.18 2.88
N GLY A 72 -0.60 -5.98 3.46
CA GLY A 72 -0.29 -5.76 4.86
C GLY A 72 -1.18 -6.54 5.82
N ARG A 73 -2.50 -6.57 5.55
CA ARG A 73 -3.46 -7.40 6.31
C ARG A 73 -3.17 -8.90 6.18
N ARG A 74 -2.72 -9.37 5.01
CA ARG A 74 -2.26 -10.76 4.84
C ARG A 74 -1.05 -11.05 5.71
N ALA A 75 -0.06 -10.15 5.71
CA ALA A 75 1.13 -10.29 6.55
C ALA A 75 0.77 -10.29 8.05
N GLU A 76 -0.13 -9.41 8.49
CA GLU A 76 -0.63 -9.38 9.88
C GLU A 76 -1.30 -10.71 10.26
N LEU A 77 -2.17 -11.26 9.40
CA LEU A 77 -2.85 -12.53 9.66
C LEU A 77 -1.87 -13.70 9.78
N LEU A 78 -0.89 -13.78 8.87
CA LEU A 78 0.13 -14.83 8.93
C LEU A 78 1.01 -14.70 10.17
N TYR A 79 1.35 -13.46 10.56
CA TYR A 79 2.12 -13.19 11.78
C TYR A 79 1.38 -13.60 13.06
N GLN A 80 0.06 -13.42 13.11
CA GLN A 80 -0.78 -13.84 14.25
C GLN A 80 -1.02 -15.36 14.30
N GLY A 81 -0.37 -16.16 13.45
CA GLY A 81 -0.54 -17.61 13.37
C GLY A 81 -1.76 -18.04 12.54
N GLY A 82 -2.35 -17.13 11.77
CA GLY A 82 -3.40 -17.45 10.81
C GLY A 82 -2.89 -18.38 9.72
N LEU A 83 -3.69 -19.38 9.35
CA LEU A 83 -3.29 -20.33 8.33
C LEU A 83 -3.35 -19.67 6.94
N PRO A 84 -2.40 -19.93 6.02
CA PRO A 84 -2.35 -19.30 4.70
C PRO A 84 -3.63 -19.42 3.89
N HIS A 85 -4.34 -20.55 4.00
CA HIS A 85 -5.61 -20.76 3.30
C HIS A 85 -6.73 -19.82 3.76
N PHE A 86 -6.68 -19.28 4.98
CA PHE A 86 -7.63 -18.24 5.41
C PHE A 86 -7.35 -16.91 4.74
N ALA A 87 -6.08 -16.55 4.53
CA ALA A 87 -5.73 -15.35 3.78
C ALA A 87 -6.16 -15.45 2.31
N ASP A 88 -6.02 -16.65 1.71
CA ASP A 88 -6.51 -16.94 0.36
C ASP A 88 -8.04 -16.88 0.29
N SER A 89 -8.75 -17.39 1.30
CA SER A 89 -10.21 -17.31 1.40
C SER A 89 -10.74 -15.88 1.54
N LEU A 90 -9.92 -14.97 2.07
CA LEU A 90 -10.19 -13.53 2.15
C LEU A 90 -9.75 -12.77 0.89
N GLU A 91 -9.30 -13.50 -0.13
CA GLU A 91 -8.80 -12.98 -1.41
C GLU A 91 -7.69 -11.93 -1.22
N LEU A 92 -6.88 -12.06 -0.16
CA LEU A 92 -5.85 -11.07 0.14
C LEU A 92 -4.66 -11.26 -0.80
N PRO A 93 -4.26 -10.22 -1.56
CA PRO A 93 -3.15 -10.31 -2.50
C PRO A 93 -1.84 -10.61 -1.77
N THR A 94 -0.93 -11.29 -2.47
CA THR A 94 0.46 -11.42 -2.02
C THR A 94 1.26 -10.17 -2.39
N GLU A 95 2.44 -10.02 -1.80
CA GLU A 95 3.36 -8.94 -2.15
C GLU A 95 3.83 -9.05 -3.62
N ALA A 96 3.97 -10.27 -4.14
CA ALA A 96 4.29 -10.49 -5.55
C ALA A 96 3.16 -10.00 -6.48
N ASP A 97 1.90 -10.26 -6.12
CA ASP A 97 0.75 -9.77 -6.89
C ASP A 97 0.69 -8.24 -6.89
N TYR A 98 0.93 -7.62 -5.73
CA TYR A 98 1.01 -6.17 -5.63
C TYR A 98 2.11 -5.59 -6.52
N ASN A 99 3.32 -6.16 -6.49
CA ASN A 99 4.43 -5.69 -7.33
C ASN A 99 4.13 -5.83 -8.83
N LEU A 100 3.40 -6.87 -9.25
CA LEU A 100 2.96 -7.03 -10.64
C LEU A 100 1.90 -5.97 -11.01
N MET A 101 0.94 -5.71 -10.12
CA MET A 101 -0.07 -4.68 -10.32
C MET A 101 0.55 -3.28 -10.39
N GLU A 102 1.44 -2.95 -9.46
CA GLU A 102 2.14 -1.66 -9.41
C GLU A 102 2.94 -1.43 -10.70
N LYS A 103 3.70 -2.43 -11.14
CA LYS A 103 4.41 -2.36 -12.43
C LYS A 103 3.47 -2.21 -13.61
N ALA A 104 2.33 -2.90 -13.62
CA ALA A 104 1.37 -2.80 -14.72
C ALA A 104 0.68 -1.43 -14.77
N GLU A 105 0.37 -0.84 -13.62
CA GLU A 105 -0.25 0.50 -13.53
C GLU A 105 0.74 1.61 -13.87
N PHE A 106 2.01 1.49 -13.48
CA PHE A 106 3.04 2.50 -13.81
C PHE A 106 3.68 2.31 -15.20
N ALA A 107 3.67 1.10 -15.77
CA ALA A 107 4.14 0.89 -17.15
C ALA A 107 3.20 1.48 -18.22
N ARG A 108 1.97 1.88 -17.84
CA ARG A 108 1.04 2.55 -18.75
C ARG A 108 1.35 4.02 -19.01
N ASP A 109 2.24 4.63 -18.20
CA ASP A 109 2.65 6.03 -18.34
C ASP A 109 3.97 6.22 -19.12
N HIS A 110 4.53 5.13 -19.67
CA HIS A 110 5.73 5.11 -20.52
C HIS A 110 5.39 4.83 -21.99
#